data_AF-A0A3E2CL54-F1
#
_entry.id   AF-A0A3E2CL54-F1
#
_cell.length_a   1.000
_cell.length_b   1.000
_cell.length_c   1.000
_cell.angle_alpha   90.00
_cell.angle_beta   90.00
_cell.angle_gamma   90.00
#
_symmetry.space_group_name_H-M   'P 1'
#
loop_
_entity.id
_entity.type
_entity.pdbx_description
1 polymer ?
#
loop_
_entity_poly.entity_id
_entity_poly.type
_entity_poly.pdbx_seq_one_letter_code
_entity_poly.pdbx_strand_id
1 'polypeptide(L)'
;TGKTQPGNTVTVKDNDGNTVGTGDANKDGNFTIEIDKKDPGTTLKLVPSKGGVDGDATTVTVTAKPQKPTITVPTDNQKNDGNVTVTPPTDDTTVVKIEINAKPNSINGPEQPVRTIITKKDNDGKWKIDGDAPEGVIVNPDTGVVTIPTKNLEDGSTITAVSKNKTDKPSDPATAVTGFKTPQISEQTLKDNP
;
A
#
# COMPACT_ATOMS: atom_id res chain seq x y z
N THR A 1 -15.81 -5.94 -10.98
CA THR A 1 -15.74 -6.63 -12.29
C THR A 1 -16.20 -8.07 -12.10
N GLY A 2 -16.63 -8.74 -13.16
CA GLY A 2 -17.04 -10.14 -13.10
C GLY A 2 -17.37 -10.71 -14.47
N LYS A 3 -17.91 -11.94 -14.49
CA LYS A 3 -18.39 -12.62 -15.69
C LYS A 3 -19.83 -13.10 -15.51
N THR A 4 -20.60 -13.06 -16.59
CA THR A 4 -21.93 -13.69 -16.74
C THR A 4 -22.13 -14.06 -18.21
N GLN A 5 -23.33 -14.49 -18.62
CA GLN A 5 -23.60 -14.79 -20.03
C GLN A 5 -23.53 -13.51 -20.88
N PRO A 6 -23.03 -13.60 -22.13
CA PRO A 6 -22.90 -12.44 -23.01
C PRO A 6 -24.19 -11.62 -23.20
N GLY A 7 -24.06 -10.31 -23.02
CA GLY A 7 -25.16 -9.36 -23.15
C GLY A 7 -26.25 -9.48 -22.09
N ASN A 8 -26.00 -10.13 -20.94
CA ASN A 8 -26.87 -10.01 -19.77
C ASN A 8 -26.65 -8.65 -19.10
N THR A 9 -27.72 -8.06 -18.58
CA THR A 9 -27.65 -6.88 -17.70
C THR A 9 -27.50 -7.36 -16.26
N VAL A 10 -26.48 -6.90 -15.55
CA VAL A 10 -26.24 -7.21 -14.14
C VAL A 10 -26.69 -6.02 -13.29
N THR A 11 -27.60 -6.27 -12.34
CA THR A 11 -28.05 -5.30 -11.34
C THR A 11 -27.39 -5.58 -10.00
N VAL A 12 -26.80 -4.57 -9.38
CA VAL A 12 -26.21 -4.64 -8.04
C VAL A 12 -27.18 -4.00 -7.05
N LYS A 13 -27.55 -4.76 -6.01
CA LYS A 13 -28.41 -4.30 -4.92
C LYS A 13 -27.67 -4.32 -3.59
N ASP A 14 -27.96 -3.36 -2.71
CA ASP A 14 -27.51 -3.41 -1.32
C ASP A 14 -28.45 -4.23 -0.43
N ASN A 15 -28.15 -4.25 0.88
CA ASN A 15 -28.89 -5.01 1.88
C ASN A 15 -30.35 -4.57 2.03
N ASP A 16 -30.65 -3.31 1.71
CA ASP A 16 -32.02 -2.77 1.76
C ASP A 16 -32.80 -3.07 0.47
N GLY A 17 -32.14 -3.71 -0.51
CA GLY A 17 -32.71 -4.04 -1.81
C GLY A 17 -32.66 -2.89 -2.82
N ASN A 18 -32.01 -1.77 -2.49
CA ASN A 18 -31.87 -0.63 -3.38
C ASN A 18 -30.86 -0.96 -4.49
N THR A 19 -31.18 -0.59 -5.72
CA THR A 19 -30.21 -0.68 -6.82
C THR A 19 -29.12 0.37 -6.64
N VAL A 20 -27.87 -0.08 -6.57
CA VAL A 20 -26.68 0.76 -6.38
C VAL A 20 -25.77 0.80 -7.61
N GLY A 21 -26.11 0.00 -8.63
CA GLY A 21 -25.41 0.00 -9.91
C GLY A 21 -26.01 -1.00 -10.89
N THR A 22 -25.76 -0.75 -12.17
CA THR A 22 -26.16 -1.63 -13.28
C THR A 22 -25.07 -1.64 -14.34
N GLY A 23 -24.90 -2.74 -15.05
CA GLY A 23 -24.03 -2.78 -16.22
C GLY A 23 -24.19 -4.04 -17.04
N ASP A 24 -23.90 -3.93 -18.34
CA ASP A 24 -24.06 -5.03 -19.28
C ASP A 24 -22.76 -5.82 -19.45
N ALA A 25 -22.90 -7.13 -19.57
CA ALA A 25 -21.81 -8.00 -19.96
C ALA A 25 -21.53 -7.87 -21.45
N ASN A 26 -20.24 -7.76 -21.80
CA ASN A 26 -19.81 -7.70 -23.20
C ASN A 26 -19.98 -9.05 -23.91
N LYS A 27 -19.55 -9.12 -25.18
CA LYS A 27 -19.64 -10.32 -26.04
C LYS A 27 -18.92 -11.55 -25.46
N ASP A 28 -17.94 -11.33 -24.61
CA ASP A 28 -17.16 -12.38 -23.93
C ASP A 28 -17.69 -12.67 -22.52
N GLY A 29 -18.82 -12.06 -22.15
CA GLY A 29 -19.46 -12.21 -20.84
C GLY A 29 -18.84 -11.38 -19.72
N ASN A 30 -17.84 -10.54 -20.00
CA ASN A 30 -17.18 -9.72 -18.97
C ASN A 30 -17.98 -8.45 -18.68
N PHE A 31 -18.07 -8.06 -17.41
CA PHE A 31 -18.70 -6.80 -16.99
C PHE A 31 -17.87 -6.04 -15.96
N THR A 32 -18.04 -4.71 -15.98
CA THR A 32 -17.55 -3.78 -14.96
C THR A 32 -18.73 -2.90 -14.55
N ILE A 33 -18.96 -2.78 -13.25
CA ILE A 33 -20.00 -1.91 -12.69
C ILE A 33 -19.31 -1.04 -11.66
N GLU A 34 -19.39 0.26 -11.85
CA GLU A 34 -18.99 1.25 -10.86
C GLU A 34 -20.18 1.52 -9.94
N ILE A 35 -19.90 1.59 -8.65
CA ILE A 35 -20.87 1.91 -7.61
C ILE A 35 -20.25 2.91 -6.65
N ASP A 36 -21.08 3.68 -5.96
CA ASP A 36 -20.63 4.54 -4.89
C ASP A 36 -19.99 3.75 -3.75
N LYS A 37 -19.14 4.44 -2.99
CA LYS A 37 -18.46 3.84 -1.82
C LYS A 37 -19.51 3.31 -0.84
N LYS A 38 -19.32 2.05 -0.45
CA LYS A 38 -20.10 1.37 0.60
C LYS A 38 -19.20 1.06 1.79
N ASP A 39 -19.81 0.92 2.96
CA ASP A 39 -19.08 0.59 4.17
C ASP A 39 -18.55 -0.85 4.12
N PRO A 40 -17.36 -1.11 4.69
CA PRO A 40 -16.85 -2.46 4.84
C PRO A 40 -17.86 -3.37 5.55
N GLY A 41 -18.01 -4.60 5.06
CA GLY A 41 -19.00 -5.56 5.57
C GLY A 41 -20.37 -5.47 4.88
N THR A 42 -20.64 -4.43 4.09
CA THR A 42 -21.87 -4.37 3.27
C THR A 42 -21.90 -5.55 2.31
N THR A 43 -22.99 -6.31 2.31
CA THR A 43 -23.23 -7.35 1.31
C THR A 43 -23.93 -6.74 0.11
N LEU A 44 -23.42 -7.05 -1.07
CA LEU A 44 -24.00 -6.64 -2.35
C LEU A 44 -24.50 -7.88 -3.07
N LYS A 45 -25.74 -7.82 -3.54
CA LYS A 45 -26.37 -8.88 -4.33
C LYS A 45 -26.32 -8.49 -5.81
N LEU A 46 -25.68 -9.32 -6.62
CA LEU A 46 -25.58 -9.15 -8.07
C LEU A 46 -26.58 -10.11 -8.72
N VAL A 47 -27.49 -9.56 -9.52
CA VAL A 47 -28.54 -10.31 -10.24
C VAL A 47 -28.34 -10.10 -11.73
N PRO A 48 -27.89 -11.12 -12.50
CA PRO A 48 -27.89 -11.04 -13.95
C PRO A 48 -29.32 -11.21 -14.49
N SER A 49 -29.64 -10.53 -15.58
CA SER A 49 -30.96 -10.59 -16.23
C SER A 49 -30.84 -10.50 -17.75
N LYS A 50 -31.79 -11.12 -18.46
CA LYS A 50 -31.91 -11.05 -19.92
C LYS A 50 -33.38 -11.09 -20.31
N GLY A 51 -33.83 -10.15 -21.14
CA GLY A 51 -35.21 -10.14 -21.64
C GLY A 51 -36.27 -10.11 -20.53
N GLY A 52 -35.96 -9.47 -19.39
CA GLY A 52 -36.85 -9.38 -18.24
C GLY A 52 -36.87 -10.61 -17.33
N VAL A 53 -36.03 -11.62 -17.59
CA VAL A 53 -35.89 -12.81 -16.73
C VAL A 53 -34.60 -12.69 -15.92
N ASP A 54 -34.73 -12.81 -14.60
CA ASP A 54 -33.59 -12.84 -13.66
C ASP A 54 -32.95 -14.24 -13.64
N GLY A 55 -31.63 -14.28 -13.57
CA GLY A 55 -30.85 -15.49 -13.31
C GLY A 55 -30.45 -15.63 -11.85
N ASP A 56 -29.61 -16.62 -11.57
CA ASP A 56 -29.11 -16.88 -10.23
C ASP A 56 -28.25 -15.72 -9.70
N ALA A 57 -28.61 -15.25 -8.52
CA ALA A 57 -27.90 -14.16 -7.86
C ALA A 57 -26.62 -14.65 -7.19
N THR A 58 -25.62 -13.78 -7.12
CA THR A 58 -24.42 -13.98 -6.30
C THR A 58 -24.22 -12.83 -5.33
N THR A 59 -23.55 -13.09 -4.21
CA THR A 59 -23.26 -12.07 -3.20
C THR A 59 -21.77 -11.81 -3.09
N VAL A 60 -21.40 -10.55 -2.94
CA VAL A 60 -20.05 -10.13 -2.59
C VAL A 60 -20.11 -9.22 -1.38
N THR A 61 -19.15 -9.37 -0.47
CA THR A 61 -19.02 -8.49 0.70
C THR A 61 -17.96 -7.44 0.43
N VAL A 62 -18.29 -6.18 0.65
CA VAL A 62 -17.35 -5.07 0.56
C VAL A 62 -16.25 -5.26 1.59
N THR A 63 -15.00 -5.31 1.14
CA THR A 63 -13.85 -5.48 2.02
C THR A 63 -13.33 -4.14 2.50
N ALA A 64 -12.84 -4.09 3.73
CA ALA A 64 -12.17 -2.90 4.24
C ALA A 64 -10.91 -2.61 3.40
N LYS A 65 -10.70 -1.34 3.09
CA LYS A 65 -9.39 -0.88 2.60
C LYS A 65 -8.39 -1.03 3.74
N PRO A 66 -7.22 -1.64 3.53
CA PRO A 66 -6.24 -1.79 4.60
C PRO A 66 -5.78 -0.43 5.15
N GLN A 67 -5.50 -0.37 6.44
CA GLN A 67 -4.89 0.78 7.07
C GLN A 67 -3.44 0.96 6.61
N LYS A 68 -3.00 2.21 6.45
CA LYS A 68 -1.61 2.53 6.08
C LYS A 68 -0.66 2.20 7.23
N PRO A 69 0.60 1.83 6.94
CA PRO A 69 1.60 1.69 7.98
C PRO A 69 1.98 3.07 8.55
N THR A 70 2.70 3.07 9.68
CA THR A 70 3.34 4.28 10.22
C THR A 70 4.81 4.26 9.85
N ILE A 71 5.35 5.40 9.40
CA ILE A 71 6.79 5.58 9.16
C ILE A 71 7.33 6.50 10.25
N THR A 72 8.34 6.05 10.99
CA THR A 72 9.07 6.87 11.95
C THR A 72 10.45 7.16 11.40
N VAL A 73 10.75 8.44 11.21
CA VAL A 73 12.09 8.91 10.85
C VAL A 73 12.78 9.46 12.11
N PRO A 74 14.08 9.22 12.28
CA PRO A 74 14.83 9.76 13.40
C PRO A 74 14.93 11.28 13.29
N THR A 75 14.60 11.98 14.37
CA THR A 75 14.91 13.41 14.55
C THR A 75 16.24 13.58 15.29
N ASP A 76 16.89 14.74 15.22
CA ASP A 76 18.19 14.99 15.85
C ASP A 76 18.28 14.65 17.34
N ASN A 77 17.17 14.70 18.07
CA ASN A 77 17.10 14.38 19.49
C ASN A 77 16.63 12.96 19.82
N GLN A 78 16.41 12.09 18.84
CA GLN A 78 15.95 10.71 19.05
C GLN A 78 17.05 9.69 18.77
N LYS A 79 17.36 8.93 19.83
CA LYS A 79 18.36 7.86 19.91
C LYS A 79 17.85 6.55 19.27
N ASN A 80 17.29 6.60 18.06
CA ASN A 80 16.90 5.37 17.34
C ASN A 80 18.07 4.80 16.52
N ASP A 81 19.32 4.98 17.01
CA ASP A 81 20.58 4.72 16.29
C ASP A 81 20.64 5.30 14.87
N GLY A 82 19.78 6.29 14.58
CA GLY A 82 19.59 6.83 13.24
C GLY A 82 18.75 5.97 12.29
N ASN A 83 18.07 4.89 12.70
CA ASN A 83 17.29 4.07 11.78
C ASN A 83 15.89 4.63 11.49
N VAL A 84 15.39 4.39 10.27
CA VAL A 84 13.97 4.57 9.91
C VAL A 84 13.22 3.29 10.26
N THR A 85 12.02 3.41 10.82
CA THR A 85 11.14 2.25 11.06
C THR A 85 9.83 2.39 10.29
N VAL A 86 9.33 1.25 9.79
CA VAL A 86 8.00 1.13 9.19
C VAL A 86 7.21 0.11 10.02
N THR A 87 6.14 0.56 10.64
CA THR A 87 5.32 -0.21 11.56
C THR A 87 3.98 -0.56 10.89
N PRO A 88 3.66 -1.85 10.69
CA PRO A 88 2.32 -2.27 10.27
C PRO A 88 1.24 -1.77 11.24
N PRO A 89 0.02 -1.49 10.76
CA PRO A 89 -1.12 -1.27 11.66
C PRO A 89 -1.39 -2.54 12.48
N THR A 90 -1.61 -2.40 13.78
CA THR A 90 -1.75 -3.54 14.71
C THR A 90 -3.22 -3.92 14.95
N ASP A 91 -4.14 -2.99 14.72
CA ASP A 91 -5.59 -3.15 14.80
C ASP A 91 -6.22 -3.63 13.48
N ASP A 92 -5.46 -3.62 12.38
CA ASP A 92 -5.91 -4.15 11.08
C ASP A 92 -5.31 -5.54 10.79
N THR A 93 -6.08 -6.57 11.14
CA THR A 93 -5.69 -7.97 10.93
C THR A 93 -5.71 -8.40 9.46
N THR A 94 -6.27 -7.59 8.56
CA THR A 94 -6.30 -7.90 7.12
C THR A 94 -4.95 -7.70 6.45
N VAL A 95 -4.06 -6.94 7.09
CA VAL A 95 -2.72 -6.64 6.60
C VAL A 95 -1.82 -7.87 6.73
N VAL A 96 -1.30 -8.32 5.59
CA VAL A 96 -0.40 -9.49 5.49
C VAL A 96 0.88 -9.19 4.73
N LYS A 97 1.01 -8.00 4.16
CA LYS A 97 2.17 -7.58 3.37
C LYS A 97 2.41 -6.08 3.55
N ILE A 98 3.67 -5.68 3.71
CA ILE A 98 4.10 -4.28 3.60
C ILE A 98 5.04 -4.17 2.41
N GLU A 99 4.85 -3.14 1.60
CA GLU A 99 5.76 -2.78 0.52
C GLU A 99 6.28 -1.38 0.77
N ILE A 100 7.60 -1.26 0.84
CA ILE A 100 8.32 -0.03 1.18
C ILE A 100 9.20 0.33 0.00
N ASN A 101 9.11 1.56 -0.47
CA ASN A 101 10.00 2.10 -1.47
C ASN A 101 10.76 3.29 -0.88
N ALA A 102 12.09 3.20 -0.92
CA ALA A 102 12.99 4.27 -0.53
C ALA A 102 13.64 4.86 -1.78
N LYS A 103 13.36 6.13 -2.06
CA LYS A 103 14.00 6.91 -3.11
C LYS A 103 15.13 7.74 -2.51
N PRO A 104 16.40 7.45 -2.83
CA PRO A 104 17.54 8.28 -2.41
C PRO A 104 17.45 9.72 -2.94
N ASN A 105 18.13 10.65 -2.30
CA ASN A 105 18.11 12.07 -2.66
C ASN A 105 19.46 12.50 -3.26
N SER A 106 19.46 12.73 -4.57
CA SER A 106 20.66 13.00 -5.38
C SER A 106 21.26 14.41 -5.22
N ILE A 107 21.04 15.11 -4.10
CA ILE A 107 21.39 16.54 -3.99
C ILE A 107 22.88 16.83 -4.22
N ASN A 108 23.76 15.89 -3.88
CA ASN A 108 25.22 16.03 -4.02
C ASN A 108 25.89 14.88 -4.79
N GLY A 109 25.12 14.05 -5.51
CA GLY A 109 25.63 12.82 -6.11
C GLY A 109 24.81 12.33 -7.30
N PRO A 110 25.30 11.30 -8.01
CA PRO A 110 24.53 10.68 -9.09
C PRO A 110 23.24 10.07 -8.53
N GLU A 111 22.18 10.05 -9.35
CA GLU A 111 20.91 9.42 -8.96
C GLU A 111 21.12 7.93 -8.67
N GLN A 112 20.74 7.52 -7.46
CA GLN A 112 20.72 6.12 -7.05
C GLN A 112 19.35 5.50 -7.32
N PRO A 113 19.29 4.19 -7.64
CA PRO A 113 18.02 3.51 -7.91
C PRO A 113 17.11 3.48 -6.67
N VAL A 114 15.81 3.49 -6.91
CA VAL A 114 14.79 3.23 -5.88
C VAL A 114 15.01 1.84 -5.30
N ARG A 115 14.99 1.76 -3.97
CA ARG A 115 15.14 0.50 -3.22
C ARG A 115 13.78 0.05 -2.74
N THR A 116 13.39 -1.17 -3.08
CA THR A 116 12.13 -1.77 -2.65
C THR A 116 12.40 -2.83 -1.57
N ILE A 117 11.64 -2.79 -0.48
CA ILE A 117 11.61 -3.82 0.55
C ILE A 117 10.18 -4.35 0.64
N ILE A 118 10.02 -5.66 0.54
CA ILE A 118 8.74 -6.34 0.72
C ILE A 118 8.83 -7.20 1.96
N THR A 119 7.85 -7.09 2.86
CA THR A 119 7.67 -8.04 3.96
C THR A 119 6.30 -8.68 3.88
N LYS A 120 6.21 -9.96 4.25
CA LYS A 120 4.97 -10.73 4.24
C LYS A 120 4.84 -11.56 5.51
N LYS A 121 3.60 -11.74 5.97
CA LYS A 121 3.26 -12.79 6.94
C LYS A 121 3.33 -14.15 6.25
N ASP A 122 3.95 -15.11 6.92
CA ASP A 122 3.84 -16.52 6.56
C ASP A 122 2.53 -17.14 7.09
N ASN A 123 2.39 -18.45 6.92
CA ASN A 123 1.20 -19.20 7.34
C ASN A 123 1.02 -19.23 8.86
N ASP A 124 2.10 -19.02 9.62
CA ASP A 124 2.08 -18.96 11.08
C ASP A 124 1.84 -17.52 11.60
N GLY A 125 1.63 -16.57 10.68
CA GLY A 125 1.43 -15.16 10.97
C GLY A 125 2.71 -14.40 11.32
N LYS A 126 3.90 -15.01 11.16
CA LYS A 126 5.18 -14.37 11.39
C LYS A 126 5.61 -13.57 10.18
N TRP A 127 6.18 -12.40 10.41
CA TRP A 127 6.68 -11.53 9.37
C TRP A 127 8.09 -11.92 8.92
N LYS A 128 8.29 -11.92 7.61
CA LYS A 128 9.60 -12.12 6.98
C LYS A 128 9.80 -11.16 5.81
N ILE A 129 11.05 -10.87 5.50
CA ILE A 129 11.42 -10.21 4.24
C ILE A 129 11.11 -11.20 3.11
N ASP A 130 10.48 -10.70 2.06
CA ASP A 130 10.09 -11.46 0.88
C ASP A 130 10.90 -10.98 -0.33
N GLY A 131 11.95 -11.72 -0.67
CA GLY A 131 12.89 -11.37 -1.72
C GLY A 131 14.14 -10.65 -1.20
N ASP A 132 14.79 -9.90 -2.10
CA ASP A 132 16.01 -9.16 -1.78
C ASP A 132 15.69 -7.89 -0.96
N ALA A 133 16.60 -7.56 -0.05
CA ALA A 133 16.54 -6.32 0.71
C ALA A 133 17.94 -5.69 0.83
N PRO A 134 18.02 -4.35 0.96
CA PRO A 134 19.28 -3.67 1.26
C PRO A 134 19.95 -4.23 2.52
N GLU A 135 21.28 -4.22 2.53
CA GLU A 135 22.07 -4.78 3.63
C GLU A 135 21.70 -4.14 4.99
N GLY A 136 21.46 -4.99 6.00
CA GLY A 136 21.12 -4.55 7.36
C GLY A 136 19.65 -4.18 7.56
N VAL A 137 18.80 -4.25 6.54
CA VAL A 137 17.35 -4.20 6.73
C VAL A 137 16.91 -5.45 7.49
N ILE A 138 16.11 -5.25 8.54
CA ILE A 138 15.55 -6.33 9.34
C ILE A 138 14.05 -6.15 9.52
N VAL A 139 13.33 -7.24 9.77
CA VAL A 139 11.93 -7.23 10.17
C VAL A 139 11.77 -8.00 11.48
N ASN A 140 11.07 -7.42 12.43
CA ASN A 140 10.71 -8.14 13.65
C ASN A 140 9.60 -9.16 13.30
N PRO A 141 9.81 -10.47 13.54
CA PRO A 141 8.90 -11.51 13.07
C PRO A 141 7.53 -11.50 13.75
N ASP A 142 7.41 -10.92 14.96
CA ASP A 142 6.16 -10.89 15.70
C ASP A 142 5.32 -9.66 15.37
N THR A 143 5.99 -8.50 15.28
CA THR A 143 5.33 -7.20 15.13
C THR A 143 5.29 -6.72 13.68
N GLY A 144 6.16 -7.26 12.83
CA GLY A 144 6.34 -6.82 11.44
C GLY A 144 7.01 -5.46 11.30
N VAL A 145 7.50 -4.88 12.39
CA VAL A 145 8.27 -3.63 12.33
C VAL A 145 9.51 -3.85 11.48
N VAL A 146 9.62 -3.09 10.40
CA VAL A 146 10.79 -3.07 9.51
C VAL A 146 11.71 -1.96 9.96
N THR A 147 12.99 -2.28 10.17
CA THR A 147 14.03 -1.31 10.50
C THR A 147 14.96 -1.17 9.30
N ILE A 148 15.11 0.06 8.81
CA ILE A 148 15.94 0.42 7.68
C ILE A 148 17.12 1.25 8.20
N PRO A 149 18.36 0.76 8.06
CA PRO A 149 19.55 1.51 8.47
C PRO A 149 19.69 2.85 7.73
N THR A 150 20.03 3.94 8.42
CA THR A 150 20.33 5.23 7.73
C THR A 150 21.55 5.17 6.86
N LYS A 151 22.51 4.27 7.09
CA LYS A 151 23.62 4.06 6.14
C LYS A 151 23.14 3.73 4.72
N ASN A 152 21.89 3.28 4.59
CA ASN A 152 21.25 2.95 3.32
C ASN A 152 20.43 4.11 2.74
N LEU A 153 20.37 5.26 3.41
CA LEU A 153 19.52 6.40 3.07
C LEU A 153 20.32 7.70 3.11
N GLU A 154 20.22 8.47 2.03
CA GLU A 154 20.77 9.83 1.97
C GLU A 154 19.82 10.81 2.69
N ASP A 155 20.33 11.95 3.13
CA ASP A 155 19.51 13.03 3.71
C ASP A 155 18.51 13.56 2.68
N GLY A 156 17.26 13.74 3.09
CA GLY A 156 16.17 14.11 2.17
C GLY A 156 15.63 12.96 1.32
N SER A 157 16.06 11.71 1.55
CA SER A 157 15.47 10.53 0.90
C SER A 157 13.98 10.44 1.20
N THR A 158 13.19 10.10 0.20
CA THR A 158 11.74 9.89 0.36
C THR A 158 11.46 8.42 0.62
N ILE A 159 10.77 8.13 1.72
CA ILE A 159 10.29 6.79 2.07
C ILE A 159 8.78 6.77 1.86
N THR A 160 8.31 5.80 1.08
CA THR A 160 6.90 5.50 0.90
C THR A 160 6.61 4.08 1.33
N ALA A 161 5.47 3.84 1.97
CA ALA A 161 5.08 2.50 2.38
C ALA A 161 3.58 2.29 2.24
N VAL A 162 3.18 1.09 1.80
CA VAL A 162 1.79 0.65 1.72
C VAL A 162 1.61 -0.69 2.41
N SER A 163 0.49 -0.85 3.11
CA SER A 163 0.03 -2.14 3.58
C SER A 163 -0.81 -2.80 2.48
N LYS A 164 -0.74 -4.12 2.37
CA LYS A 164 -1.55 -4.92 1.45
C LYS A 164 -2.23 -6.06 2.20
N ASN A 165 -3.47 -6.34 1.80
CA ASN A 165 -4.21 -7.51 2.29
C ASN A 165 -3.88 -8.77 1.47
N LYS A 166 -4.51 -9.90 1.81
CA LYS A 166 -4.30 -11.20 1.15
C LYS A 166 -4.64 -11.23 -0.34
N THR A 167 -5.36 -10.24 -0.86
CA THR A 167 -5.69 -10.08 -2.28
C THR A 167 -4.87 -8.97 -2.94
N ASP A 168 -3.73 -8.60 -2.36
CA ASP A 168 -2.82 -7.52 -2.80
C ASP A 168 -3.48 -6.14 -2.94
N LYS A 169 -4.65 -5.90 -2.33
CA LYS A 169 -5.29 -4.57 -2.33
C LYS A 169 -4.50 -3.66 -1.38
N PRO A 170 -4.03 -2.49 -1.83
CA PRO A 170 -3.21 -1.61 -1.00
C PRO A 170 -4.05 -0.65 -0.15
N SER A 171 -3.45 -0.22 0.96
CA SER A 171 -3.81 0.97 1.72
C SER A 171 -3.53 2.25 0.93
N ASP A 172 -3.87 3.41 1.51
CA ASP A 172 -3.20 4.65 1.11
C ASP A 172 -1.71 4.60 1.47
N PRO A 173 -0.85 5.32 0.73
CA PRO A 173 0.56 5.38 1.08
C PRO A 173 0.78 6.18 2.37
N ALA A 174 1.68 5.70 3.20
CA ALA A 174 2.42 6.53 4.14
C ALA A 174 3.64 7.11 3.44
N THR A 175 4.00 8.35 3.75
CA THR A 175 5.18 9.01 3.18
C THR A 175 5.90 9.77 4.27
N ALA A 176 7.22 9.64 4.30
CA ALA A 176 8.11 10.41 5.15
C ALA A 176 9.38 10.77 4.38
N VAL A 177 10.06 11.81 4.85
CA VAL A 177 11.34 12.25 4.29
C VAL A 177 12.37 12.14 5.41
N THR A 178 13.53 11.56 5.13
CA THR A 178 14.65 11.54 6.09
C THR A 178 15.15 12.97 6.31
N GLY A 179 15.54 13.31 7.54
CA GLY A 179 15.94 14.67 7.89
C GLY A 179 17.13 15.20 7.07
N PHE A 180 17.26 16.53 7.03
CA PHE A 180 18.49 17.21 6.58
C PHE A 180 19.45 17.26 7.78
N LYS A 181 20.35 16.29 7.94
CA LYS A 181 21.42 16.42 8.93
C LYS A 181 22.53 17.26 8.30
N THR A 182 22.72 18.45 8.86
CA THR A 182 23.73 19.46 8.50
C THR A 182 23.61 20.10 7.10
N PRO A 183 23.79 21.43 6.99
CA PRO A 183 24.02 22.07 5.70
C PRO A 183 25.20 21.41 5.00
N GLN A 184 24.97 20.84 3.81
CA GLN A 184 26.03 20.28 2.98
C GLN A 184 26.65 21.46 2.20
N ILE A 185 27.77 21.99 2.67
CA ILE A 185 28.56 22.98 1.94
C ILE A 185 29.46 22.20 0.99
N SER A 186 29.09 22.13 -0.29
CA SER A 186 29.88 21.47 -1.33
C SER A 186 31.05 22.33 -1.81
N GLU A 187 30.95 23.66 -1.71
CA GLU A 187 32.02 24.59 -2.07
C GLU A 187 32.03 25.81 -1.14
N GLN A 188 33.22 26.14 -0.60
CA GLN A 188 33.48 27.39 0.08
C GLN A 188 34.62 28.09 -0.66
N THR A 189 34.36 29.27 -1.22
CA THR A 189 35.39 30.14 -1.78
C THR A 189 35.68 31.27 -0.81
N LEU A 190 36.94 31.37 -0.37
CA LEU A 190 37.45 32.54 0.34
C LEU A 190 37.70 33.63 -0.71
N LYS A 191 37.12 34.82 -0.52
CA LYS A 191 37.61 36.01 -1.23
C LYS A 191 38.93 36.40 -0.58
N ASP A 192 39.97 36.61 -1.38
CA ASP A 192 41.20 37.24 -0.90
C ASP A 192 40.85 38.59 -0.25
N ASN A 193 41.42 38.84 0.92
CA ASN A 193 41.19 40.07 1.66
C ASN A 193 41.78 41.26 0.88
N PRO A 194 41.07 42.41 0.81
CA PRO A 194 41.52 43.58 0.04
C PRO A 194 42.86 44.15 0.51
#